data_AF-A0ABD3T8J5-F1
#
_entry.id   AF-A0ABD3T8J5-F1
#
_cell.length_a   1.000
_cell.length_b   1.000
_cell.length_c   1.000
_cell.angle_alpha   90.00
_cell.angle_beta   90.00
_cell.angle_gamma   90.00
#
_symmetry.space_group_name_H-M   'P 1'
#
loop_
_entity.id
_entity.type
_entity.pdbx_description
1 polymer ?
#
loop_
_entity_poly.entity_id
_entity_poly.type
_entity_poly.pdbx_seq_one_letter_code
_entity_poly.pdbx_strand_id
1 'polypeptide(L)'
;MELYSSFKAPFPFQTHFKLTKIPSKFHILAVAIDPKEIPQNNPQRLLKELEQRQKVISPKKRSPPKRYILKPPLDDAKLVEKFLNSPQLSLKSFPLLSSCLPSSRLNNADKTWIDEYLLEAKQALGYPLEPSESYGDDNPAKQFDTLLYLAFQHPHCERTNARHVRSGHSRLGFLGQYVLEMALCEFFLQRYPRESPGPMRERVYGLIGKRFLPKWIKAASLHNLVFQFDDMDKLLRKDRESPVRSVFWALFGAIYVCFGMPEVYRVLFEVFGMDPEAEDCQPKLRRQLEDVDFVSVELDSRKLSWQEVASYKPPEDTLFAHPRLFRACVPPGMHRFRGNIWDFDCRPQVMQKLGYPLSMADRIPEITEARNIELGLGLQLCFLHPSKYKFEHPRFCFERLEYVGQKIQDLVMAERLLMKHIDAPGRWLQVKHRSLLMNKFCGRYLREKHLHKFITYSEEVEDAYEHNRRLRNPATTSVQQALHGLAYTVYGKPNVRQLMFEVFDFEQIQPKAVV
;
A
#
# COMPACT_ATOMS: atom_id res chain seq x y z
N MET A 1 -22.48 64.03 4.15
CA MET A 1 -23.78 63.55 4.63
C MET A 1 -23.73 62.04 4.71
N GLU A 2 -23.86 61.56 5.95
CA GLU A 2 -24.31 60.26 6.44
C GLU A 2 -23.63 58.95 5.98
N LEU A 3 -22.87 58.43 6.96
CA LEU A 3 -22.47 57.05 7.20
C LEU A 3 -23.69 56.11 7.33
N TYR A 4 -23.56 54.84 6.94
CA TYR A 4 -23.94 53.69 7.78
C TYR A 4 -23.27 52.39 7.31
N SER A 5 -22.59 51.72 8.25
CA SER A 5 -22.06 50.36 8.12
C SER A 5 -23.15 49.31 8.35
N SER A 6 -22.97 48.08 7.88
CA SER A 6 -23.09 46.90 8.76
C SER A 6 -22.68 45.58 8.10
N PHE A 7 -21.83 44.87 8.83
CA PHE A 7 -21.47 43.46 8.70
C PHE A 7 -22.68 42.53 8.71
N LYS A 8 -22.61 41.41 7.97
CA LYS A 8 -23.36 40.18 8.28
C LYS A 8 -22.45 38.95 8.21
N ALA A 9 -22.35 38.27 9.35
CA ALA A 9 -21.79 36.94 9.54
C ALA A 9 -22.94 35.91 9.71
N PRO A 10 -22.68 34.58 9.76
CA PRO A 10 -23.51 33.56 9.12
C PRO A 10 -24.31 32.67 10.09
N PHE A 11 -25.37 32.03 9.59
CA PHE A 11 -26.12 30.93 10.23
C PHE A 11 -26.84 30.09 9.15
N PRO A 12 -27.29 28.85 9.42
CA PRO A 12 -26.50 27.65 9.75
C PRO A 12 -26.86 26.44 8.84
N PHE A 13 -25.99 25.43 8.86
CA PHE A 13 -26.20 24.12 8.24
C PHE A 13 -27.39 23.36 8.88
N GLN A 14 -28.41 23.02 8.09
CA GLN A 14 -29.44 22.04 8.47
C GLN A 14 -29.08 20.65 7.92
N THR A 15 -28.72 19.73 8.80
CA THR A 15 -28.54 18.31 8.51
C THR A 15 -29.89 17.59 8.63
N HIS A 16 -30.48 17.18 7.51
CA HIS A 16 -31.64 16.29 7.48
C HIS A 16 -31.23 14.85 7.84
N PHE A 17 -31.45 14.44 9.09
CA PHE A 17 -31.52 13.03 9.47
C PHE A 17 -32.96 12.54 9.34
N LYS A 18 -33.25 11.77 8.27
CA LYS A 18 -34.48 10.96 8.18
C LYS A 18 -34.26 9.67 8.99
N LEU A 19 -34.81 9.61 10.20
CA LEU A 19 -34.96 8.33 10.93
C LEU A 19 -36.20 7.60 10.42
N THR A 20 -35.96 6.39 9.91
CA THR A 20 -36.96 5.40 9.51
C THR A 20 -37.74 4.86 10.71
N LYS A 21 -39.06 4.84 10.58
CA LYS A 21 -40.05 4.34 11.54
C LYS A 21 -39.87 2.84 11.79
N ILE A 22 -39.84 2.42 13.05
CA ILE A 22 -39.95 1.02 13.48
C ILE A 22 -41.44 0.73 13.73
N PRO A 23 -42.04 -0.33 13.17
CA PRO A 23 -43.43 -0.66 13.44
C PRO A 23 -43.57 -1.42 14.77
N SER A 24 -44.47 -0.90 15.60
CA SER A 24 -44.94 -1.45 16.88
C SER A 24 -45.83 -2.69 16.66
N LYS A 25 -45.49 -3.82 17.27
CA LYS A 25 -46.45 -4.88 17.59
C LYS A 25 -46.53 -5.01 19.11
N PHE A 26 -47.61 -4.48 19.67
CA PHE A 26 -48.01 -4.66 21.06
C PHE A 26 -48.68 -6.03 21.22
N HIS A 27 -48.21 -6.82 22.17
CA HIS A 27 -49.03 -7.84 22.83
C HIS A 27 -49.25 -7.39 24.27
N ILE A 28 -50.50 -7.12 24.60
CA ILE A 28 -51.01 -6.88 25.94
C ILE A 28 -51.22 -8.26 26.59
N LEU A 29 -50.78 -8.42 27.85
CA LEU A 29 -51.58 -9.07 28.90
C LEU A 29 -50.85 -9.03 30.26
N ALA A 30 -51.66 -8.65 31.27
CA ALA A 30 -51.56 -8.84 32.71
C ALA A 30 -51.21 -7.59 33.53
N VAL A 31 -52.29 -6.94 34.00
CA VAL A 31 -52.32 -5.89 35.02
C VAL A 31 -51.97 -6.52 36.37
N ALA A 32 -50.85 -6.12 36.95
CA ALA A 32 -50.58 -6.27 38.37
C ALA A 32 -50.70 -4.89 39.02
N ILE A 33 -51.46 -4.82 40.10
CA ILE A 33 -51.84 -3.60 40.82
C ILE A 33 -50.62 -3.05 41.57
N ASP A 34 -50.19 -1.83 41.23
CA ASP A 34 -49.08 -1.14 41.89
C ASP A 34 -49.48 -0.58 43.27
N PRO A 35 -48.65 -0.72 44.32
CA PRO A 35 -48.80 0.07 45.53
C PRO A 35 -48.08 1.43 45.40
N LYS A 36 -48.89 2.50 45.37
CA LYS A 36 -48.59 3.94 45.63
C LYS A 36 -47.17 4.44 45.29
N GLU A 37 -47.05 5.13 44.16
CA GLU A 37 -45.82 5.83 43.75
C GLU A 37 -45.44 6.99 44.68
N ILE A 38 -44.17 7.02 45.08
CA ILE A 38 -43.53 8.09 45.84
C ILE A 38 -43.08 9.20 44.87
N PRO A 39 -43.28 10.50 45.18
CA PRO A 39 -43.00 11.61 44.26
C PRO A 39 -41.53 11.67 43.79
N GLN A 40 -41.33 12.12 42.55
CA GLN A 40 -40.08 12.01 41.77
C GLN A 40 -38.83 12.62 42.41
N ASN A 41 -38.96 13.53 43.38
CA ASN A 41 -37.84 14.27 43.98
C ASN A 41 -37.41 13.79 45.39
N ASN A 42 -37.73 12.56 45.78
CA ASN A 42 -37.36 12.05 47.10
C ASN A 42 -35.96 11.37 47.10
N PRO A 43 -34.99 11.82 47.93
CA PRO A 43 -33.64 11.23 48.00
C PRO A 43 -33.62 9.73 48.37
N GLN A 44 -34.68 9.22 49.01
CA GLN A 44 -34.82 7.80 49.31
C GLN A 44 -35.01 6.92 48.05
N ARG A 45 -35.54 7.49 46.96
CA ARG A 45 -35.70 6.79 45.67
C ARG A 45 -34.36 6.63 44.97
N LEU A 46 -33.50 7.66 45.02
CA LEU A 46 -32.12 7.62 44.53
C LEU A 46 -31.27 6.58 45.28
N LEU A 47 -31.43 6.48 46.60
CA LEU A 47 -30.76 5.43 47.39
C LEU A 47 -31.24 4.03 47.00
N LYS A 48 -32.55 3.85 46.78
CA LYS A 48 -33.11 2.58 46.27
C LYS A 48 -32.64 2.23 44.86
N GLU A 49 -32.51 3.22 43.96
CA GLU A 49 -31.94 3.01 42.62
C GLU A 49 -30.44 2.68 42.68
N LEU A 50 -29.68 3.30 43.58
CA LEU A 50 -28.27 2.98 43.78
C LEU A 50 -28.09 1.59 44.39
N GLU A 51 -28.95 1.18 45.34
CA GLU A 51 -28.98 -0.19 45.87
C GLU A 51 -29.41 -1.21 44.79
N GLN A 52 -30.35 -0.86 43.91
CA GLN A 52 -30.71 -1.69 42.77
C GLN A 52 -29.57 -1.78 41.74
N ARG A 53 -28.84 -0.69 41.47
CA ARG A 53 -27.64 -0.69 40.61
C ARG A 53 -26.48 -1.47 41.24
N GLN A 54 -26.34 -1.48 42.56
CA GLN A 54 -25.40 -2.36 43.27
C GLN A 54 -25.83 -3.83 43.26
N LYS A 55 -27.14 -4.13 43.22
CA LYS A 55 -27.65 -5.51 43.03
C LYS A 55 -27.51 -6.00 41.59
N VAL A 56 -27.44 -5.10 40.60
CA VAL A 56 -27.03 -5.39 39.21
C VAL A 56 -25.51 -5.25 39.07
N ILE A 57 -24.76 -5.78 40.04
CA ILE A 57 -23.41 -6.27 39.73
C ILE A 57 -23.65 -7.52 38.88
N SER A 58 -23.17 -7.47 37.64
CA SER A 58 -23.17 -8.60 36.71
C SER A 58 -22.85 -9.86 37.50
N PRO A 59 -23.63 -10.98 37.36
CA PRO A 59 -23.33 -12.19 38.10
C PRO A 59 -21.85 -12.46 37.88
N LYS A 60 -21.06 -12.58 38.96
CA LYS A 60 -19.66 -12.98 38.90
C LYS A 60 -19.67 -14.28 38.11
N LYS A 61 -19.50 -14.20 36.79
CA LYS A 61 -19.22 -15.35 35.93
C LYS A 61 -18.02 -15.93 36.62
N ARG A 62 -18.18 -17.09 37.27
CA ARG A 62 -17.05 -17.94 37.61
C ARG A 62 -16.22 -17.92 36.34
N SER A 63 -15.04 -17.32 36.40
CA SER A 63 -14.11 -17.40 35.30
C SER A 63 -14.08 -18.89 34.97
N PRO A 64 -14.33 -19.29 33.70
CA PRO A 64 -14.15 -20.69 33.36
C PRO A 64 -12.77 -21.07 33.89
N PRO A 65 -12.61 -22.27 34.49
CA PRO A 65 -11.32 -22.67 35.04
C PRO A 65 -10.27 -22.32 33.98
N LYS A 66 -9.17 -21.67 34.39
CA LYS A 66 -8.05 -21.37 33.49
C LYS A 66 -7.58 -22.71 32.93
N ARG A 67 -8.25 -23.20 31.87
CA ARG A 67 -7.69 -24.16 30.95
C ARG A 67 -6.51 -23.38 30.43
N TYR A 68 -5.33 -23.77 30.85
CA TYR A 68 -4.12 -23.37 30.18
C TYR A 68 -4.37 -23.67 28.70
N ILE A 69 -4.67 -22.64 27.90
CA ILE A 69 -4.70 -22.70 26.42
C ILE A 69 -3.26 -22.81 25.91
N LEU A 70 -2.30 -23.09 26.79
CA LEU A 70 -1.06 -23.70 26.40
C LEU A 70 -1.41 -25.13 26.00
N LYS A 71 -1.71 -25.31 24.71
CA LYS A 71 -1.48 -26.61 24.07
C LYS A 71 -0.11 -27.08 24.57
N PRO A 72 0.04 -28.34 25.02
CA PRO A 72 1.36 -28.85 25.38
C PRO A 72 2.35 -28.47 24.26
N PRO A 73 3.59 -28.08 24.61
CA PRO A 73 4.58 -27.75 23.60
C PRO A 73 4.56 -28.86 22.55
N LEU A 74 4.50 -28.47 21.27
CA LEU A 74 4.54 -29.42 20.18
C LEU A 74 5.74 -30.32 20.43
N ASP A 75 5.51 -31.63 20.47
CA ASP A 75 6.55 -32.64 20.51
C ASP A 75 7.65 -32.25 19.51
N ASP A 76 8.87 -32.05 20.01
CA ASP A 76 9.97 -31.46 19.24
C ASP A 76 10.23 -32.26 17.96
N ALA A 77 10.04 -33.59 18.00
CA ALA A 77 10.14 -34.44 16.82
C ALA A 77 9.09 -34.09 15.74
N LYS A 78 7.83 -33.89 16.15
CA LYS A 78 6.73 -33.49 15.24
C LYS A 78 6.90 -32.05 14.74
N LEU A 79 7.55 -31.19 15.51
CA LEU A 79 7.85 -29.84 15.10
C LEU A 79 8.96 -29.82 14.04
N VAL A 80 10.04 -30.57 14.27
CA VAL A 80 11.14 -30.76 13.31
C VAL A 80 10.63 -31.36 12.01
N GLU A 81 9.80 -32.41 12.08
CA GLU A 81 9.17 -33.02 10.91
C GLU A 81 8.31 -32.01 10.12
N LYS A 82 7.56 -31.14 10.81
CA LYS A 82 6.79 -30.08 10.16
C LYS A 82 7.67 -29.07 9.46
N PHE A 83 8.80 -28.68 10.06
CA PHE A 83 9.73 -27.74 9.44
C PHE A 83 10.40 -28.32 8.21
N LEU A 84 10.90 -29.56 8.29
CA LEU A 84 11.53 -30.26 7.16
C LEU A 84 10.55 -30.48 6.00
N ASN A 85 9.27 -30.70 6.30
CA ASN A 85 8.24 -30.92 5.30
C ASN A 85 7.52 -29.65 4.82
N SER A 86 7.85 -28.47 5.37
CA SER A 86 7.16 -27.22 5.05
C SER A 86 7.60 -26.69 3.69
N PRO A 87 6.68 -26.56 2.70
CA PRO A 87 6.98 -25.89 1.43
C PRO A 87 7.52 -24.47 1.65
N GLN A 88 7.05 -23.81 2.70
CA GLN A 88 7.43 -22.44 3.05
C GLN A 88 8.91 -22.26 3.43
N LEU A 89 9.61 -23.34 3.76
CA LEU A 89 11.05 -23.33 4.10
C LEU A 89 11.91 -24.09 3.07
N SER A 90 11.30 -24.53 1.97
CA SER A 90 11.97 -25.37 0.97
C SER A 90 12.92 -24.57 0.06
N LEU A 91 12.63 -23.29 -0.20
CA LEU A 91 13.37 -22.48 -1.18
C LEU A 91 14.31 -21.50 -0.49
N LYS A 92 15.61 -21.82 -0.48
CA LYS A 92 16.64 -20.92 0.05
C LYS A 92 17.02 -19.80 -0.92
N SER A 93 16.96 -20.06 -2.22
CA SER A 93 17.30 -19.09 -3.28
C SER A 93 16.28 -17.96 -3.42
N PHE A 94 15.01 -18.23 -3.10
CA PHE A 94 13.91 -17.27 -3.25
C PHE A 94 13.17 -17.04 -1.92
N PRO A 95 13.74 -16.29 -0.97
CA PRO A 95 13.17 -16.14 0.37
C PRO A 95 11.77 -15.49 0.37
N LEU A 96 11.53 -14.53 -0.54
CA LEU A 96 10.20 -13.92 -0.69
C LEU A 96 9.17 -14.92 -1.19
N LEU A 97 9.50 -15.68 -2.24
CA LEU A 97 8.63 -16.73 -2.80
C LEU A 97 8.36 -17.82 -1.77
N SER A 98 9.41 -18.31 -1.11
CA SER A 98 9.32 -19.29 -0.04
C SER A 98 8.33 -18.82 1.02
N SER A 99 8.40 -17.54 1.41
CA SER A 99 7.50 -16.99 2.42
C SER A 99 6.02 -16.96 2.01
N CYS A 100 5.69 -17.01 0.71
CA CYS A 100 4.31 -17.00 0.19
C CYS A 100 3.71 -18.41 0.03
N LEU A 101 4.54 -19.45 0.08
CA LEU A 101 4.09 -20.84 0.01
C LEU A 101 3.32 -21.27 1.28
N PRO A 102 2.50 -22.32 1.20
CA PRO A 102 1.75 -22.79 2.36
C PRO A 102 2.70 -23.44 3.38
N SER A 103 2.39 -23.28 4.67
CA SER A 103 3.18 -23.86 5.78
C SER A 103 3.08 -25.40 5.87
N SER A 104 2.25 -26.03 5.04
CA SER A 104 2.01 -27.46 5.01
C SER A 104 1.64 -27.87 3.59
N ARG A 105 1.91 -29.13 3.23
CA ARG A 105 1.56 -29.67 1.91
C ARG A 105 0.05 -29.63 1.69
N LEU A 106 -0.34 -29.43 0.43
CA LEU A 106 -1.73 -29.46 -0.01
C LEU A 106 -2.32 -30.86 0.18
N ASN A 107 -3.58 -30.91 0.63
CA ASN A 107 -4.32 -32.15 0.86
C ASN A 107 -4.93 -32.68 -0.46
N ASN A 108 -5.57 -33.86 -0.42
CA ASN A 108 -6.16 -34.45 -1.63
C ASN A 108 -7.30 -33.61 -2.23
N ALA A 109 -8.11 -32.94 -1.40
CA ALA A 109 -9.18 -32.05 -1.88
C ALA A 109 -8.63 -30.77 -2.54
N ASP A 110 -7.45 -30.31 -2.10
CA ASP A 110 -6.75 -29.19 -2.74
C ASP A 110 -6.22 -29.62 -4.12
N LYS A 111 -5.68 -30.84 -4.22
CA LYS A 111 -5.20 -31.41 -5.48
C LYS A 111 -6.33 -31.65 -6.48
N THR A 112 -7.47 -32.17 -6.05
CA THR A 112 -8.63 -32.34 -6.95
C THR A 112 -9.09 -31.01 -7.54
N TRP A 113 -9.07 -29.92 -6.75
CA TRP A 113 -9.38 -28.59 -7.28
C TRP A 113 -8.37 -28.16 -8.34
N ILE A 114 -7.07 -28.40 -8.07
CA ILE A 114 -6.00 -28.08 -9.01
C ILE A 114 -6.23 -28.82 -10.33
N ASP A 115 -6.52 -30.12 -10.27
CA ASP A 115 -6.75 -30.94 -11.44
C ASP A 115 -7.99 -30.50 -12.24
N GLU A 116 -9.06 -30.07 -11.57
CA GLU A 116 -10.32 -29.66 -12.20
C GLU A 116 -10.31 -28.23 -12.76
N TYR A 117 -9.73 -27.26 -12.04
CA TYR A 117 -9.96 -25.83 -12.30
C TYR A 117 -8.70 -25.05 -12.70
N LEU A 118 -7.50 -25.59 -12.48
CA LEU A 118 -6.28 -24.84 -12.76
C LEU A 118 -6.10 -24.55 -14.26
N LEU A 119 -6.52 -25.48 -15.13
CA LEU A 119 -6.44 -25.29 -16.58
C LEU A 119 -7.31 -24.12 -17.04
N GLU A 120 -8.53 -24.00 -16.51
CA GLU A 120 -9.42 -22.86 -16.80
C GLU A 120 -8.76 -21.53 -16.38
N ALA A 121 -8.14 -21.51 -15.18
CA ALA A 121 -7.43 -20.33 -14.70
C ALA A 121 -6.23 -19.97 -15.59
N LYS A 122 -5.41 -20.94 -15.98
CA LYS A 122 -4.25 -20.75 -16.86
C LYS A 122 -4.67 -20.27 -18.24
N GLN A 123 -5.70 -20.87 -18.81
CA GLN A 123 -6.23 -20.50 -20.11
C GLN A 123 -6.75 -19.06 -20.10
N ALA A 124 -7.53 -18.69 -19.09
CA ALA A 124 -8.06 -17.34 -18.93
C ALA A 124 -6.96 -16.28 -18.77
N LEU A 125 -5.85 -16.64 -18.13
CA LEU A 125 -4.70 -15.75 -17.90
C LEU A 125 -3.65 -15.77 -19.03
N GLY A 126 -3.81 -16.65 -20.02
CA GLY A 126 -2.88 -16.82 -21.14
C GLY A 126 -1.57 -17.51 -20.77
N TYR A 127 -1.56 -18.41 -19.79
CA TYR A 127 -0.37 -19.19 -19.41
C TYR A 127 -0.34 -20.58 -20.07
N PRO A 128 0.85 -21.19 -20.22
CA PRO A 128 0.98 -22.57 -20.69
C PRO A 128 0.17 -23.54 -19.81
N LEU A 129 -0.56 -24.45 -20.45
CA LEU A 129 -1.42 -25.43 -19.77
C LEU A 129 -0.61 -26.55 -19.09
N GLU A 130 0.65 -26.72 -19.47
CA GLU A 130 1.55 -27.71 -18.88
C GLU A 130 1.74 -27.46 -17.37
N PRO A 131 1.94 -28.53 -16.57
CA PRO A 131 2.26 -28.38 -15.15
C PRO A 131 3.54 -27.56 -14.95
N SER A 132 3.50 -26.63 -14.02
CA SER A 132 4.66 -25.81 -13.65
C SER A 132 5.79 -26.62 -13.00
N GLU A 133 5.51 -27.85 -12.55
CA GLU A 133 6.52 -28.78 -12.04
C GLU A 133 7.60 -29.15 -13.07
N SER A 134 7.31 -28.95 -14.37
CA SER A 134 8.25 -29.14 -15.49
C SER A 134 9.41 -28.13 -15.49
N TYR A 135 9.26 -26.98 -14.84
CA TYR A 135 10.33 -25.99 -14.74
C TYR A 135 11.43 -26.45 -13.76
N GLY A 136 12.67 -26.03 -14.03
CA GLY A 136 13.81 -26.31 -13.15
C GLY A 136 13.68 -25.68 -11.76
N ASP A 137 14.41 -26.22 -10.78
CA ASP A 137 14.36 -25.77 -9.37
C ASP A 137 14.79 -24.30 -9.19
N ASP A 138 15.60 -23.77 -10.10
CA ASP A 138 16.04 -22.38 -10.11
C ASP A 138 15.00 -21.40 -10.69
N ASN A 139 13.88 -21.90 -11.22
CA ASN A 139 12.84 -21.05 -11.80
C ASN A 139 11.70 -20.83 -10.80
N PRO A 140 11.43 -19.58 -10.35
CA PRO A 140 10.33 -19.28 -9.45
C PRO A 140 8.94 -19.63 -10.02
N ALA A 141 8.81 -19.72 -11.35
CA ALA A 141 7.59 -20.17 -12.03
C ALA A 141 7.20 -21.61 -11.69
N LYS A 142 8.13 -22.44 -11.19
CA LYS A 142 7.84 -23.82 -10.74
C LYS A 142 6.73 -23.89 -9.67
N GLN A 143 6.61 -22.84 -8.87
CA GLN A 143 5.61 -22.77 -7.79
C GLN A 143 4.29 -22.13 -8.23
N PHE A 144 4.17 -21.73 -9.49
CA PHE A 144 3.07 -20.91 -9.97
C PHE A 144 1.71 -21.60 -9.78
N ASP A 145 1.60 -22.90 -10.06
CA ASP A 145 0.34 -23.64 -9.93
C ASP A 145 -0.16 -23.67 -8.48
N THR A 146 0.76 -23.87 -7.53
CA THR A 146 0.45 -23.84 -6.09
C THR A 146 0.00 -22.44 -5.66
N LEU A 147 0.69 -21.39 -6.10
CA LEU A 147 0.32 -20.02 -5.75
C LEU A 147 -0.98 -19.57 -6.43
N LEU A 148 -1.23 -20.02 -7.66
CA LEU A 148 -2.46 -19.74 -8.40
C LEU A 148 -3.65 -20.40 -7.71
N TYR A 149 -3.51 -21.67 -7.31
CA TYR A 149 -4.49 -22.32 -6.44
C TYR A 149 -4.79 -21.47 -5.21
N LEU A 150 -3.77 -21.09 -4.44
CA LEU A 150 -3.91 -20.28 -3.22
C LEU A 150 -4.57 -18.92 -3.49
N ALA A 151 -4.31 -18.30 -4.65
CA ALA A 151 -4.89 -17.01 -5.02
C ALA A 151 -6.42 -17.07 -5.10
N PHE A 152 -7.00 -18.18 -5.56
CA PHE A 152 -8.46 -18.36 -5.62
C PHE A 152 -9.10 -18.79 -4.29
N GLN A 153 -8.31 -19.10 -3.25
CA GLN A 153 -8.84 -19.57 -1.96
C GLN A 153 -9.25 -18.41 -1.02
N HIS A 154 -10.41 -17.78 -1.26
CA HIS A 154 -10.87 -16.64 -0.44
C HIS A 154 -11.66 -17.05 0.82
N PRO A 155 -11.70 -16.21 1.89
CA PRO A 155 -12.30 -16.57 3.19
C PRO A 155 -13.79 -16.93 3.21
N HIS A 156 -14.51 -16.71 2.10
CA HIS A 156 -15.94 -17.03 1.97
C HIS A 156 -16.15 -18.34 1.20
N CYS A 157 -15.08 -18.98 0.72
CA CYS A 157 -15.13 -20.32 0.13
C CYS A 157 -15.04 -21.37 1.25
N GLU A 158 -15.93 -22.36 1.23
CA GLU A 158 -15.97 -23.45 2.23
C GLU A 158 -14.63 -24.21 2.36
N ARG A 159 -13.83 -24.24 1.28
CA ARG A 159 -12.51 -24.90 1.24
C ARG A 159 -11.45 -24.20 2.09
N THR A 160 -11.65 -22.92 2.46
CA THR A 160 -10.70 -22.17 3.32
C THR A 160 -10.73 -22.57 4.80
N ASN A 161 -11.34 -23.70 5.13
CA ASN A 161 -11.26 -24.30 6.47
C ASN A 161 -9.83 -24.67 6.87
N ALA A 162 -8.99 -25.07 5.90
CA ALA A 162 -7.58 -25.36 6.16
C ALA A 162 -6.79 -24.08 6.49
N ARG A 163 -6.09 -24.09 7.64
CA ARG A 163 -5.33 -22.92 8.13
C ARG A 163 -4.20 -22.51 7.18
N HIS A 164 -3.47 -23.47 6.61
CA HIS A 164 -2.33 -23.19 5.72
C HIS A 164 -2.79 -22.53 4.41
N VAL A 165 -3.91 -22.98 3.84
CA VAL A 165 -4.54 -22.38 2.65
C VAL A 165 -4.98 -20.95 2.93
N ARG A 166 -5.75 -20.73 4.00
CA ARG A 166 -6.22 -19.39 4.41
C ARG A 166 -5.06 -18.43 4.65
N SER A 167 -4.00 -18.91 5.29
CA SER A 167 -2.79 -18.13 5.53
C SER A 167 -2.11 -17.76 4.21
N GLY A 168 -1.86 -18.75 3.34
CA GLY A 168 -1.25 -18.56 2.03
C GLY A 168 -1.98 -17.53 1.17
N HIS A 169 -3.29 -17.69 0.98
CA HIS A 169 -4.13 -16.71 0.28
C HIS A 169 -4.00 -15.31 0.86
N SER A 170 -4.14 -15.18 2.19
CA SER A 170 -4.09 -13.87 2.84
C SER A 170 -2.73 -13.19 2.69
N ARG A 171 -1.63 -13.96 2.67
CA ARG A 171 -0.26 -13.46 2.49
C ARG A 171 -0.03 -12.98 1.06
N LEU A 172 -0.49 -13.74 0.06
CA LEU A 172 -0.48 -13.31 -1.34
C LEU A 172 -1.29 -12.02 -1.53
N GLY A 173 -2.51 -11.96 -0.98
CA GLY A 173 -3.35 -10.76 -1.06
C GLY A 173 -2.73 -9.54 -0.36
N PHE A 174 -2.00 -9.75 0.73
CA PHE A 174 -1.25 -8.68 1.39
C PHE A 174 -0.15 -8.11 0.50
N LEU A 175 0.65 -8.95 -0.16
CA LEU A 175 1.70 -8.50 -1.07
C LEU A 175 1.12 -7.84 -2.32
N GLY A 176 0.17 -8.52 -2.97
CA GLY A 176 -0.34 -8.12 -4.27
C GLY A 176 -1.08 -6.78 -4.27
N GLN A 177 -1.64 -6.36 -3.12
CA GLN A 177 -2.18 -5.01 -2.97
C GLN A 177 -1.11 -3.94 -3.28
N TYR A 178 0.08 -4.05 -2.69
CA TYR A 178 1.15 -3.05 -2.85
C TYR A 178 1.87 -3.18 -4.20
N VAL A 179 1.95 -4.39 -4.75
CA VAL A 179 2.43 -4.63 -6.11
C VAL A 179 1.57 -3.86 -7.12
N LEU A 180 0.25 -4.01 -7.04
CA LEU A 180 -0.70 -3.33 -7.94
C LEU A 180 -0.61 -1.81 -7.82
N GLU A 181 -0.55 -1.30 -6.60
CA GLU A 181 -0.42 0.15 -6.36
C GLU A 181 0.91 0.71 -6.89
N MET A 182 1.99 -0.07 -6.81
CA MET A 182 3.29 0.31 -7.36
C MET A 182 3.29 0.29 -8.90
N ALA A 183 2.80 -0.79 -9.51
CA ALA A 183 2.75 -0.93 -10.97
C ALA A 183 1.96 0.22 -11.62
N LEU A 184 0.76 0.52 -11.11
CA LEU A 184 -0.04 1.62 -11.65
C LEU A 184 0.60 3.00 -11.36
N CYS A 185 1.30 3.16 -10.24
CA CYS A 185 2.04 4.40 -9.94
C CYS A 185 3.14 4.66 -10.98
N GLU A 186 3.99 3.67 -11.25
CA GLU A 186 5.06 3.77 -12.25
C GLU A 186 4.51 4.04 -13.65
N PHE A 187 3.46 3.31 -14.04
CA PHE A 187 2.82 3.45 -15.33
C PHE A 187 2.25 4.86 -15.53
N PHE A 188 1.46 5.36 -14.58
CA PHE A 188 0.80 6.66 -14.73
C PHE A 188 1.76 7.84 -14.64
N LEU A 189 2.83 7.75 -13.85
CA LEU A 189 3.83 8.80 -13.79
C LEU A 189 4.58 8.96 -15.11
N GLN A 190 4.91 7.86 -15.77
CA GLN A 190 5.58 7.85 -17.07
C GLN A 190 4.62 8.24 -18.20
N ARG A 191 3.36 7.79 -18.16
CA ARG A 191 2.36 8.11 -19.18
C ARG A 191 1.86 9.56 -19.12
N TYR A 192 1.76 10.13 -17.92
CA TYR A 192 1.31 11.52 -17.70
C TYR A 192 2.37 12.33 -16.94
N PRO A 193 3.50 12.68 -17.60
CA PRO A 193 4.64 13.34 -16.97
C PRO A 193 4.31 14.77 -16.46
N ARG A 194 3.27 15.40 -17.01
CA ARG A 194 2.83 16.77 -16.66
C ARG A 194 1.70 16.82 -15.62
N GLU A 195 0.99 15.72 -15.39
CA GLU A 195 -0.09 15.69 -14.39
C GLU A 195 0.47 15.64 -12.97
N SER A 196 -0.26 16.19 -11.99
CA SER A 196 0.10 16.00 -10.59
C SER A 196 -0.32 14.61 -10.08
N PRO A 197 0.20 14.14 -8.94
CA PRO A 197 -0.19 12.84 -8.38
C PRO A 197 -1.67 12.70 -8.01
N GLY A 198 -2.41 13.80 -7.85
CA GLY A 198 -3.84 13.79 -7.51
C GLY A 198 -4.69 13.08 -8.58
N PRO A 199 -4.72 13.58 -9.82
CA PRO A 199 -5.32 12.91 -10.98
C PRO A 199 -4.94 11.44 -11.12
N MET A 200 -3.66 11.11 -10.95
CA MET A 200 -3.18 9.72 -11.05
C MET A 200 -3.83 8.79 -10.03
N ARG A 201 -3.97 9.25 -8.77
CA ARG A 201 -4.64 8.48 -7.72
C ARG A 201 -6.12 8.24 -8.03
N GLU A 202 -6.79 9.17 -8.71
CA GLU A 202 -8.17 8.98 -9.18
C GLU A 202 -8.25 7.92 -10.27
N ARG A 203 -7.33 7.94 -11.25
CA ARG A 203 -7.23 6.91 -12.29
C ARG A 203 -7.03 5.51 -11.69
N VAL A 204 -6.08 5.39 -10.75
CA VAL A 204 -5.85 4.14 -10.01
C VAL A 204 -7.11 3.68 -9.29
N TYR A 205 -7.81 4.57 -8.60
CA TYR A 205 -9.06 4.24 -7.91
C TYR A 205 -10.19 3.83 -8.89
N GLY A 206 -10.26 4.45 -10.07
CA GLY A 206 -11.19 4.09 -11.14
C GLY A 206 -10.93 2.72 -11.74
N LEU A 207 -9.68 2.26 -11.77
CA LEU A 207 -9.32 0.95 -12.30
C LEU A 207 -9.45 -0.17 -11.26
N ILE A 208 -8.80 -0.03 -10.11
CA ILE A 208 -8.69 -1.11 -9.11
C ILE A 208 -9.54 -0.87 -7.85
N GLY A 209 -10.42 0.13 -7.88
CA GLY A 209 -11.38 0.36 -6.80
C GLY A 209 -12.31 -0.83 -6.63
N LYS A 210 -12.70 -1.13 -5.37
CA LYS A 210 -13.53 -2.30 -5.00
C LYS A 210 -14.80 -2.48 -5.84
N ARG A 211 -15.36 -1.39 -6.37
CA ARG A 211 -16.57 -1.38 -7.22
C ARG A 211 -16.31 -1.95 -8.61
N PHE A 212 -15.10 -1.76 -9.14
CA PHE A 212 -14.73 -2.10 -10.50
C PHE A 212 -14.14 -3.51 -10.61
N LEU A 213 -13.55 -4.06 -9.54
CA LEU A 213 -12.94 -5.38 -9.56
C LEU A 213 -13.88 -6.52 -10.03
N PRO A 214 -15.18 -6.57 -9.66
CA PRO A 214 -16.09 -7.58 -10.22
C PRO A 214 -16.25 -7.49 -11.74
N LYS A 215 -16.24 -6.28 -12.32
CA LYS A 215 -16.27 -6.08 -13.78
C LYS A 215 -15.05 -6.73 -14.43
N TRP A 216 -13.87 -6.54 -13.85
CA TRP A 216 -12.61 -7.10 -14.38
C TRP A 216 -12.53 -8.62 -14.22
N ILE A 217 -12.90 -9.17 -13.07
CA ILE A 217 -12.97 -10.64 -12.89
C ILE A 217 -13.92 -11.29 -13.91
N LYS A 218 -15.05 -10.64 -14.22
CA LYS A 218 -15.98 -11.12 -15.25
C LYS A 218 -15.39 -10.98 -16.65
N ALA A 219 -14.75 -9.86 -16.95
CA ALA A 219 -14.11 -9.63 -18.26
C ALA A 219 -13.02 -10.66 -18.58
N ALA A 220 -12.27 -11.10 -17.55
CA ALA A 220 -11.28 -12.16 -17.69
C ALA A 220 -11.88 -13.59 -17.57
N SER A 221 -13.20 -13.74 -17.52
CA SER A 221 -13.89 -15.04 -17.35
C SER A 221 -13.49 -15.83 -16.10
N LEU A 222 -12.99 -15.17 -15.05
CA LEU A 222 -12.53 -15.80 -13.80
C LEU A 222 -13.63 -15.92 -12.74
N HIS A 223 -14.84 -15.44 -13.02
CA HIS A 223 -15.93 -15.33 -12.05
C HIS A 223 -16.40 -16.70 -11.51
N ASN A 224 -16.42 -17.73 -12.35
CA ASN A 224 -16.79 -19.10 -11.94
C ASN A 224 -15.77 -19.73 -10.97
N LEU A 225 -14.49 -19.36 -11.10
CA LEU A 225 -13.45 -19.80 -10.20
C LEU A 225 -13.54 -19.14 -8.82
N VAL A 226 -14.03 -17.89 -8.78
CA VAL A 226 -14.28 -17.17 -7.52
C VAL A 226 -15.58 -17.64 -6.87
N PHE A 227 -16.66 -17.79 -7.65
CA PHE A 227 -17.98 -18.19 -7.19
C PHE A 227 -18.44 -19.43 -7.97
N GLN A 228 -18.16 -20.61 -7.43
CA GLN A 228 -18.41 -21.86 -8.16
C GLN A 228 -19.89 -22.25 -8.25
N PHE A 229 -20.65 -21.94 -7.21
CA PHE A 229 -22.06 -22.32 -7.10
C PHE A 229 -23.01 -21.13 -7.25
N ASP A 230 -22.49 -19.91 -7.12
CA ASP A 230 -23.27 -18.68 -7.10
C ASP A 230 -23.06 -17.87 -8.37
N ASP A 231 -24.15 -17.37 -8.93
CA ASP A 231 -24.11 -16.37 -9.99
C ASP A 231 -23.71 -15.01 -9.41
N MET A 232 -22.54 -14.51 -9.80
CA MET A 232 -21.97 -13.25 -9.30
C MET A 232 -22.91 -12.04 -9.48
N ASP A 233 -23.75 -12.05 -10.53
CA ASP A 233 -24.68 -10.94 -10.79
C ASP A 233 -25.86 -10.93 -9.82
N LYS A 234 -26.24 -12.10 -9.30
CA LYS A 234 -27.33 -12.26 -8.31
C LYS A 234 -26.87 -11.99 -6.88
N LEU A 235 -25.57 -12.04 -6.61
CA LEU A 235 -25.01 -11.77 -5.30
C LEU A 235 -25.18 -10.30 -4.90
N LEU A 236 -25.45 -10.10 -3.60
CA LEU A 236 -25.45 -8.77 -3.00
C LEU A 236 -24.08 -8.12 -3.20
N ARG A 237 -24.09 -6.81 -3.46
CA ARG A 237 -22.88 -6.03 -3.74
C ARG A 237 -21.77 -6.23 -2.68
N LYS A 238 -22.14 -6.28 -1.40
CA LYS A 238 -21.20 -6.45 -0.29
C LYS A 238 -20.52 -7.84 -0.32
N ASP A 239 -21.28 -8.85 -0.71
CA ASP A 239 -20.84 -10.24 -0.67
C ASP A 239 -19.99 -10.60 -1.89
N ARG A 240 -20.19 -9.91 -3.02
CA ARG A 240 -19.31 -10.05 -4.20
C ARG A 240 -18.02 -9.23 -4.14
N GLU A 241 -18.06 -7.98 -3.65
CA GLU A 241 -16.89 -7.07 -3.71
C GLU A 241 -15.70 -7.58 -2.86
N SER A 242 -15.97 -8.17 -1.70
CA SER A 242 -14.92 -8.57 -0.75
C SER A 242 -14.11 -9.81 -1.21
N PRO A 243 -14.75 -10.94 -1.61
CA PRO A 243 -14.06 -12.08 -2.21
C PRO A 243 -13.26 -11.71 -3.46
N VAL A 244 -13.90 -11.02 -4.41
CA VAL A 244 -13.27 -10.59 -5.67
C VAL A 244 -12.03 -9.76 -5.40
N ARG A 245 -12.10 -8.79 -4.47
CA ARG A 245 -10.93 -7.99 -4.10
C ARG A 245 -9.79 -8.85 -3.54
N SER A 246 -10.13 -9.82 -2.69
CA SER A 246 -9.14 -10.70 -2.05
C SER A 246 -8.43 -11.57 -3.09
N VAL A 247 -9.19 -12.18 -4.02
CA VAL A 247 -8.65 -13.00 -5.11
C VAL A 247 -7.83 -12.15 -6.07
N PHE A 248 -8.34 -10.99 -6.48
CA PHE A 248 -7.63 -10.08 -7.39
C PHE A 248 -6.26 -9.69 -6.82
N TRP A 249 -6.19 -9.28 -5.55
CA TRP A 249 -4.91 -8.99 -4.91
C TRP A 249 -4.02 -10.22 -4.80
N ALA A 250 -4.55 -11.37 -4.39
CA ALA A 250 -3.74 -12.57 -4.23
C ALA A 250 -3.16 -13.07 -5.56
N LEU A 251 -3.93 -12.95 -6.66
CA LEU A 251 -3.50 -13.27 -8.01
C LEU A 251 -2.27 -12.46 -8.42
N PHE A 252 -2.30 -11.14 -8.24
CA PHE A 252 -1.15 -10.28 -8.57
C PHE A 252 0.02 -10.46 -7.61
N GLY A 253 -0.22 -10.90 -6.38
CA GLY A 253 0.83 -11.35 -5.46
C GLY A 253 1.55 -12.60 -6.00
N ALA A 254 0.82 -13.58 -6.52
CA ALA A 254 1.39 -14.80 -7.10
C ALA A 254 2.19 -14.49 -8.38
N ILE A 255 1.60 -13.70 -9.29
CA ILE A 255 2.25 -13.30 -10.55
C ILE A 255 3.55 -12.56 -10.30
N TYR A 256 3.55 -11.58 -9.40
CA TYR A 256 4.73 -10.78 -9.09
C TYR A 256 5.89 -11.62 -8.55
N VAL A 257 5.59 -12.58 -7.68
CA VAL A 257 6.62 -13.42 -7.04
C VAL A 257 7.19 -14.44 -8.04
N CYS A 258 6.39 -14.93 -8.98
CA CYS A 258 6.84 -15.89 -9.99
C CYS A 258 7.52 -15.23 -11.21
N PHE A 259 7.03 -14.08 -11.67
CA PHE A 259 7.41 -13.51 -12.97
C PHE A 259 7.86 -12.03 -12.91
N GLY A 260 7.66 -11.34 -11.78
CA GLY A 260 8.03 -9.94 -11.61
C GLY A 260 7.03 -8.92 -12.16
N MET A 261 7.42 -7.64 -12.16
CA MET A 261 6.56 -6.51 -12.59
C MET A 261 6.15 -6.53 -14.07
N PRO A 262 6.99 -6.95 -15.04
CA PRO A 262 6.57 -6.99 -16.45
C PRO A 262 5.31 -7.80 -16.69
N GLU A 263 5.20 -8.95 -16.01
CA GLU A 263 4.03 -9.83 -16.12
C GLU A 263 2.79 -9.24 -15.44
N VAL A 264 2.97 -8.47 -14.36
CA VAL A 264 1.88 -7.70 -13.73
C VAL A 264 1.26 -6.73 -14.74
N TYR A 265 2.08 -6.03 -15.53
CA TYR A 265 1.58 -5.13 -16.58
C TYR A 265 0.82 -5.89 -17.67
N ARG A 266 1.38 -7.02 -18.15
CA ARG A 266 0.73 -7.86 -19.15
C ARG A 266 -0.65 -8.30 -18.69
N VAL A 267 -0.75 -8.88 -17.49
CA VAL A 267 -2.03 -9.37 -16.98
C VAL A 267 -3.02 -8.22 -16.73
N LEU A 268 -2.57 -7.06 -16.22
CA LEU A 268 -3.46 -5.90 -16.01
C LEU A 268 -4.08 -5.38 -17.31
N PHE A 269 -3.28 -5.22 -18.36
CA PHE A 269 -3.71 -4.48 -19.54
C PHE A 269 -4.12 -5.39 -20.71
N GLU A 270 -3.48 -6.55 -20.86
CA GLU A 270 -3.79 -7.51 -21.93
C GLU A 270 -4.92 -8.45 -21.52
N VAL A 271 -4.77 -9.12 -20.36
CA VAL A 271 -5.73 -10.14 -19.91
C VAL A 271 -7.01 -9.50 -19.36
N PHE A 272 -6.87 -8.56 -18.42
CA PHE A 272 -8.01 -7.87 -17.85
C PHE A 272 -8.57 -6.76 -18.78
N GLY A 273 -7.83 -6.37 -19.83
CA GLY A 273 -8.27 -5.36 -20.78
C GLY A 273 -8.49 -3.98 -20.15
N MET A 274 -7.73 -3.64 -19.11
CA MET A 274 -7.89 -2.34 -18.45
C MET A 274 -7.52 -1.21 -19.40
N ASP A 275 -8.44 -0.27 -19.62
CA ASP A 275 -8.19 0.90 -20.44
C ASP A 275 -7.91 2.14 -19.55
N PRO A 276 -6.68 2.69 -19.55
CA PRO A 276 -6.33 3.92 -18.84
C PRO A 276 -7.09 5.18 -19.31
N GLU A 277 -7.65 5.15 -20.52
CA GLU A 277 -8.37 6.26 -21.14
C GLU A 277 -9.90 6.12 -20.99
N ALA A 278 -10.40 5.07 -20.33
CA ALA A 278 -11.83 4.90 -20.10
C ALA A 278 -12.42 6.09 -19.34
N GLU A 279 -13.66 6.47 -19.67
CA GLU A 279 -14.35 7.62 -19.08
C GLU A 279 -14.48 7.50 -17.55
N ASP A 280 -14.82 6.30 -17.07
CA ASP A 280 -15.00 5.99 -15.65
C ASP A 280 -13.75 6.20 -14.79
N CYS A 281 -12.56 6.18 -15.41
CA CYS A 281 -11.29 6.38 -14.72
C CYS A 281 -10.66 7.76 -14.98
N GLN A 282 -11.29 8.63 -15.76
CA GLN A 282 -10.76 9.96 -15.98
C GLN A 282 -10.83 10.81 -14.71
N PRO A 283 -9.75 11.53 -14.37
CA PRO A 283 -9.72 12.39 -13.21
C PRO A 283 -10.66 13.58 -13.41
N LYS A 284 -11.13 14.17 -12.30
CA LYS A 284 -11.92 15.40 -12.37
C LYS A 284 -11.08 16.51 -12.98
N LEU A 285 -11.69 17.29 -13.88
CA LEU A 285 -11.05 18.45 -14.48
C LEU A 285 -10.67 19.47 -13.39
N ARG A 286 -9.43 19.94 -13.44
CA ARG A 286 -8.86 20.91 -12.48
C ARG A 286 -8.13 21.99 -13.25
N ARG A 287 -8.06 23.18 -12.66
CA ARG A 287 -7.16 24.22 -13.13
C ARG A 287 -5.72 23.70 -13.01
N GLN A 288 -5.05 23.53 -14.14
CA GLN A 288 -3.63 23.24 -14.19
C GLN A 288 -2.88 24.56 -14.44
N LEU A 289 -1.74 24.71 -13.77
CA LEU A 289 -0.79 25.78 -14.11
C LEU A 289 -0.08 25.38 -15.39
N GLU A 290 0.28 26.37 -16.19
CA GLU A 290 1.08 26.13 -17.40
C GLU A 290 2.45 25.59 -17.01
N ASP A 291 2.84 24.48 -17.61
CA ASP A 291 4.12 23.83 -17.38
C ASP A 291 5.09 24.20 -18.50
N VAL A 292 5.84 25.27 -18.26
CA VAL A 292 6.76 25.89 -19.23
C VAL A 292 8.01 25.04 -19.48
N ASP A 293 8.35 24.12 -18.56
CA ASP A 293 9.50 23.25 -18.73
C ASP A 293 9.26 22.15 -19.79
N PHE A 294 10.31 21.88 -20.56
CA PHE A 294 10.34 20.73 -21.46
C PHE A 294 10.20 19.44 -20.66
N VAL A 295 9.46 18.49 -21.22
CA VAL A 295 9.55 17.08 -20.82
C VAL A 295 10.62 16.45 -21.70
N SER A 296 11.26 15.38 -21.24
CA SER A 296 12.16 14.59 -22.09
C SER A 296 11.44 14.21 -23.40
N VAL A 297 12.16 14.27 -24.52
CA VAL A 297 11.61 14.05 -25.88
C VAL A 297 10.80 12.75 -25.98
N GLU A 298 11.26 11.71 -25.28
CA GLU A 298 10.60 10.39 -25.17
C GLU A 298 9.20 10.43 -24.54
N LEU A 299 8.93 11.42 -23.69
CA LEU A 299 7.72 11.55 -22.88
C LEU A 299 6.81 12.70 -23.35
N ASP A 300 7.33 13.63 -24.17
CA ASP A 300 6.59 14.82 -24.63
C ASP A 300 5.74 14.55 -25.88
N SER A 301 6.19 13.64 -26.73
CA SER A 301 5.63 13.42 -28.07
C SER A 301 4.47 12.42 -28.13
N ARG A 302 4.42 11.45 -27.20
CA ARG A 302 3.38 10.40 -27.18
C ARG A 302 3.13 9.83 -25.79
N LYS A 303 1.87 9.43 -25.53
CA LYS A 303 1.51 8.66 -24.33
C LYS A 303 2.08 7.24 -24.44
N LEU A 304 2.98 6.89 -23.53
CA LEU A 304 3.60 5.56 -23.50
C LEU A 304 2.57 4.44 -23.33
N SER A 305 2.72 3.35 -24.10
CA SER A 305 1.93 2.14 -23.90
C SER A 305 2.43 1.34 -22.69
N TRP A 306 1.62 0.41 -22.19
CA TRP A 306 2.07 -0.45 -21.10
C TRP A 306 3.17 -1.40 -21.54
N GLN A 307 3.18 -1.84 -22.81
CA GLN A 307 4.24 -2.70 -23.36
C GLN A 307 5.58 -1.96 -23.34
N GLU A 308 5.58 -0.67 -23.68
CA GLU A 308 6.78 0.17 -23.66
C GLU A 308 7.32 0.36 -22.24
N VAL A 309 6.43 0.47 -21.24
CA VAL A 309 6.82 0.54 -19.83
C VAL A 309 7.34 -0.81 -19.33
N ALA A 310 6.65 -1.91 -19.65
CA ALA A 310 7.00 -3.26 -19.19
C ALA A 310 8.28 -3.82 -19.82
N SER A 311 8.48 -3.56 -21.11
CA SER A 311 9.70 -3.96 -21.85
C SER A 311 10.87 -3.02 -21.60
N TYR A 312 10.71 -1.98 -20.78
CA TYR A 312 11.80 -1.06 -20.52
C TYR A 312 12.97 -1.78 -19.89
N LYS A 313 14.06 -1.82 -20.63
CA LYS A 313 15.37 -2.06 -20.06
C LYS A 313 16.15 -0.75 -20.17
N PRO A 314 16.60 -0.17 -19.05
CA PRO A 314 17.51 0.96 -19.11
C PRO A 314 18.75 0.53 -19.92
N PRO A 315 19.16 1.26 -20.97
CA PRO A 315 20.41 0.95 -21.70
C PRO A 315 21.60 0.77 -20.75
N GLU A 316 22.60 -0.05 -21.12
CA GLU A 316 23.76 -0.30 -20.24
C GLU A 316 24.49 0.99 -19.83
N ASP A 317 24.48 2.00 -20.71
CA ASP A 317 25.10 3.31 -20.48
C ASP A 317 24.19 4.33 -19.77
N THR A 318 23.02 3.89 -19.27
CA THR A 318 22.12 4.83 -18.60
C THR A 318 22.60 5.20 -17.21
N LEU A 319 22.40 6.48 -16.90
CA LEU A 319 22.85 7.11 -15.67
C LEU A 319 22.19 6.56 -14.39
N PHE A 320 21.04 5.86 -14.49
CA PHE A 320 20.20 5.47 -13.35
C PHE A 320 19.50 4.13 -13.57
N ALA A 321 19.04 3.49 -12.48
CA ALA A 321 18.25 2.27 -12.52
C ALA A 321 16.90 2.43 -13.25
N HIS A 322 16.22 3.57 -13.10
CA HIS A 322 14.96 3.85 -13.79
C HIS A 322 14.96 5.26 -14.41
N PRO A 323 15.73 5.50 -15.50
CA PRO A 323 15.94 6.83 -16.07
C PRO A 323 14.64 7.50 -16.51
N ARG A 324 13.76 6.77 -17.19
CA ARG A 324 12.46 7.31 -17.62
C ARG A 324 11.58 7.73 -16.44
N LEU A 325 11.53 6.92 -15.38
CA LEU A 325 10.78 7.26 -14.18
C LEU A 325 11.41 8.45 -13.44
N PHE A 326 12.74 8.49 -13.35
CA PHE A 326 13.47 9.65 -12.83
C PHE A 326 13.11 10.93 -13.58
N ARG A 327 13.20 10.92 -14.91
CA ARG A 327 12.86 12.07 -15.78
C ARG A 327 11.38 12.45 -15.73
N ALA A 328 10.50 11.47 -15.48
CA ALA A 328 9.10 11.74 -15.22
C ALA A 328 8.89 12.44 -13.87
N CYS A 329 9.71 12.18 -12.85
CA CYS A 329 9.56 12.74 -11.50
C CYS A 329 10.34 14.04 -11.29
N VAL A 330 11.53 14.18 -11.88
CA VAL A 330 12.45 15.31 -11.71
C VAL A 330 12.45 16.13 -13.00
N PRO A 331 11.94 17.37 -12.99
CA PRO A 331 11.87 18.19 -14.20
C PRO A 331 13.27 18.62 -14.65
N PRO A 332 13.56 18.64 -15.97
CA PRO A 332 14.86 19.04 -16.51
C PRO A 332 15.30 20.42 -16.02
N GLY A 333 14.37 21.37 -15.85
CA GLY A 333 14.67 22.73 -15.40
C GLY A 333 15.29 22.83 -14.00
N MET A 334 15.41 21.73 -13.24
CA MET A 334 16.13 21.70 -11.96
C MET A 334 17.61 22.09 -12.10
N HIS A 335 18.23 21.93 -13.27
CA HIS A 335 19.60 22.37 -13.51
C HIS A 335 19.82 23.87 -13.25
N ARG A 336 18.75 24.69 -13.36
CA ARG A 336 18.78 26.14 -13.08
C ARG A 336 19.11 26.47 -11.63
N PHE A 337 18.91 25.52 -10.71
CA PHE A 337 19.20 25.71 -9.30
C PHE A 337 20.59 25.21 -8.87
N ARG A 338 21.44 24.77 -9.82
CA ARG A 338 22.82 24.40 -9.50
C ARG A 338 23.62 25.58 -8.99
N GLY A 339 24.54 25.31 -8.06
CA GLY A 339 25.41 26.34 -7.49
C GLY A 339 24.68 27.35 -6.60
N ASN A 340 23.44 27.09 -6.22
CA ASN A 340 22.76 27.89 -5.21
C ASN A 340 23.29 27.55 -3.80
N ILE A 341 22.87 28.36 -2.83
CA ILE A 341 23.30 28.22 -1.42
C ILE A 341 22.98 26.81 -0.88
N TRP A 342 21.81 26.26 -1.24
CA TRP A 342 21.43 24.91 -0.80
C TRP A 342 22.38 23.83 -1.37
N ASP A 343 22.76 23.95 -2.64
CA ASP A 343 23.64 23.01 -3.35
C ASP A 343 25.08 23.03 -2.81
N PHE A 344 25.53 24.18 -2.31
CA PHE A 344 26.85 24.35 -1.71
C PHE A 344 26.88 23.92 -0.23
N ASP A 345 25.95 24.44 0.59
CA ASP A 345 26.00 24.26 2.05
C ASP A 345 25.26 23.01 2.53
N CYS A 346 24.08 22.73 1.97
CA CYS A 346 23.16 21.73 2.49
C CYS A 346 23.39 20.35 1.85
N ARG A 347 23.60 20.30 0.53
CA ARG A 347 23.77 19.04 -0.22
C ARG A 347 24.87 18.14 0.35
N PRO A 348 26.10 18.61 0.63
CA PRO A 348 27.16 17.73 1.15
C PRO A 348 26.77 17.08 2.49
N GLN A 349 26.12 17.84 3.38
CA GLN A 349 25.67 17.35 4.69
C GLN A 349 24.55 16.31 4.54
N VAL A 350 23.61 16.54 3.62
CA VAL A 350 22.53 15.61 3.31
C VAL A 350 23.10 14.31 2.73
N MET A 351 24.00 14.41 1.75
CA MET A 351 24.63 13.26 1.12
C MET A 351 25.39 12.41 2.14
N GLN A 352 26.20 13.03 2.99
CA GLN A 352 26.93 12.35 4.05
C GLN A 352 25.98 11.60 5.00
N LYS A 353 24.89 12.24 5.44
CA LYS A 353 23.90 11.62 6.35
C LYS A 353 23.13 10.45 5.74
N LEU A 354 22.93 10.47 4.42
CA LEU A 354 22.26 9.41 3.68
C LEU A 354 23.21 8.31 3.21
N GLY A 355 24.52 8.48 3.39
CA GLY A 355 25.55 7.52 2.96
C GLY A 355 25.88 7.60 1.47
N TYR A 356 25.74 8.77 0.85
CA TYR A 356 26.12 9.03 -0.54
C TYR A 356 27.48 9.73 -0.66
N PRO A 357 28.20 9.56 -1.80
CA PRO A 357 27.88 8.62 -2.89
C PRO A 357 28.05 7.16 -2.45
N LEU A 358 27.32 6.25 -3.09
CA LEU A 358 27.48 4.82 -2.83
C LEU A 358 28.83 4.35 -3.42
N SER A 359 29.43 3.31 -2.82
CA SER A 359 30.72 2.74 -3.28
C SER A 359 30.64 1.99 -4.62
N MET A 360 29.47 1.93 -5.25
CA MET A 360 29.32 1.31 -6.57
C MET A 360 29.91 2.21 -7.65
N ALA A 361 30.94 1.72 -8.34
CA ALA A 361 31.47 2.33 -9.55
C ALA A 361 30.79 1.70 -10.77
N ASP A 362 30.30 2.54 -11.69
CA ASP A 362 29.90 2.06 -13.01
C ASP A 362 31.14 1.68 -13.82
N ARG A 363 30.95 0.93 -14.91
CA ARG A 363 32.05 0.62 -15.84
C ARG A 363 32.74 1.88 -16.38
N ILE A 364 31.98 2.97 -16.50
CA ILE A 364 32.41 4.25 -17.08
C ILE A 364 32.33 5.33 -15.97
N PRO A 365 33.44 5.95 -15.57
CA PRO A 365 33.47 6.97 -14.51
C PRO A 365 32.54 8.16 -14.75
N GLU A 366 32.38 8.59 -16.00
CA GLU A 366 31.52 9.70 -16.40
C GLU A 366 30.05 9.43 -16.09
N ILE A 367 29.61 8.16 -16.16
CA ILE A 367 28.25 7.74 -15.79
C ILE A 367 28.06 7.89 -14.28
N THR A 368 29.06 7.49 -13.49
CA THR A 368 29.02 7.65 -12.03
C THR A 368 28.98 9.12 -11.64
N GLU A 369 29.75 9.97 -12.31
CA GLU A 369 29.74 11.42 -12.09
C GLU A 369 28.37 12.03 -12.43
N ALA A 370 27.86 11.76 -13.63
CA ALA A 370 26.56 12.27 -14.06
C ALA A 370 25.41 11.77 -13.16
N ARG A 371 25.50 10.52 -12.67
CA ARG A 371 24.56 9.99 -11.68
C ARG A 371 24.57 10.78 -10.37
N ASN A 372 25.76 11.07 -9.84
CA ASN A 372 25.93 11.81 -8.59
C ASN A 372 25.43 13.26 -8.72
N ILE A 373 25.66 13.88 -9.89
CA ILE A 373 25.17 15.23 -10.18
C ILE A 373 23.62 15.27 -10.15
N GLU A 374 22.96 14.34 -10.83
CA GLU A 374 21.49 14.27 -10.90
C GLU A 374 20.86 13.78 -9.59
N LEU A 375 21.55 12.93 -8.84
CA LEU A 375 21.20 12.62 -7.46
C LEU A 375 21.19 13.91 -6.62
N GLY A 376 22.18 14.79 -6.77
CA GLY A 376 22.22 16.09 -6.12
C GLY A 376 21.01 16.97 -6.46
N LEU A 377 20.66 17.06 -7.76
CA LEU A 377 19.47 17.78 -8.23
C LEU A 377 18.18 17.20 -7.65
N GLY A 378 18.06 15.87 -7.65
CA GLY A 378 16.92 15.17 -7.08
C GLY A 378 16.81 15.38 -5.57
N LEU A 379 17.94 15.40 -4.85
CA LEU A 379 17.97 15.67 -3.41
C LEU A 379 17.44 17.07 -3.13
N GLN A 380 17.89 18.07 -3.89
CA GLN A 380 17.38 19.43 -3.75
C GLN A 380 15.86 19.48 -3.96
N LEU A 381 15.35 18.81 -4.99
CA LEU A 381 13.90 18.72 -5.23
C LEU A 381 13.17 18.05 -4.05
N CYS A 382 13.73 16.99 -3.45
CA CYS A 382 13.16 16.33 -2.28
C CYS A 382 12.97 17.26 -1.09
N PHE A 383 13.85 18.26 -0.91
CA PHE A 383 13.78 19.23 0.19
C PHE A 383 13.02 20.51 -0.17
N LEU A 384 12.56 20.65 -1.41
CA LEU A 384 11.82 21.82 -1.87
C LEU A 384 10.32 21.68 -1.59
N HIS A 385 9.83 22.38 -0.56
CA HIS A 385 8.44 22.31 -0.16
C HIS A 385 7.51 22.94 -1.22
N PRO A 386 6.31 22.37 -1.47
CA PRO A 386 5.31 22.93 -2.38
C PRO A 386 5.00 24.42 -2.19
N SER A 387 5.17 24.97 -0.98
CA SER A 387 4.90 26.39 -0.75
C SER A 387 5.91 27.34 -1.38
N LYS A 388 7.12 26.90 -1.75
CA LYS A 388 8.17 27.78 -2.30
C LYS A 388 7.94 28.15 -3.76
N TYR A 389 7.90 27.15 -4.66
CA TYR A 389 7.87 27.40 -6.11
C TYR A 389 6.68 26.77 -6.84
N LYS A 390 5.78 26.03 -6.18
CA LYS A 390 4.71 25.29 -6.89
C LYS A 390 3.76 26.19 -7.69
N PHE A 391 3.52 27.40 -7.21
CA PHE A 391 2.64 28.36 -7.90
C PHE A 391 3.31 29.04 -9.09
N GLU A 392 4.64 29.04 -9.13
CA GLU A 392 5.44 29.54 -10.26
C GLU A 392 5.70 28.43 -11.28
N HIS A 393 5.98 27.21 -10.79
CA HIS A 393 6.27 26.05 -11.61
C HIS A 393 5.67 24.77 -11.00
N PRO A 394 4.67 24.14 -11.64
CA PRO A 394 3.88 23.07 -11.03
C PRO A 394 4.68 21.80 -10.68
N ARG A 395 5.84 21.59 -11.33
CA ARG A 395 6.73 20.44 -11.09
C ARG A 395 7.91 20.73 -10.15
N PHE A 396 8.11 21.97 -9.70
CA PHE A 396 9.20 22.33 -8.78
C PHE A 396 8.82 22.06 -7.33
N CYS A 397 8.47 20.81 -7.05
CA CYS A 397 8.25 20.29 -5.70
C CYS A 397 8.38 18.77 -5.69
N PHE A 398 8.52 18.20 -4.50
CA PHE A 398 8.76 16.77 -4.33
C PHE A 398 7.54 15.85 -4.56
N GLU A 399 6.34 16.36 -4.85
CA GLU A 399 5.08 15.58 -4.80
C GLU A 399 5.11 14.29 -5.64
N ARG A 400 5.77 14.33 -6.81
CA ARG A 400 5.90 13.16 -7.69
C ARG A 400 6.85 12.11 -7.12
N LEU A 401 7.98 12.53 -6.56
CA LEU A 401 8.91 11.65 -5.85
C LEU A 401 8.29 11.10 -4.56
N GLU A 402 7.53 11.92 -3.82
CA GLU A 402 6.76 11.48 -2.65
C GLU A 402 5.78 10.37 -3.03
N TYR A 403 5.07 10.51 -4.16
CA TYR A 403 4.10 9.51 -4.58
C TYR A 403 4.75 8.14 -4.88
N VAL A 404 5.81 8.11 -5.71
CA VAL A 404 6.58 6.87 -5.96
C VAL A 404 7.16 6.34 -4.66
N GLY A 405 7.74 7.22 -3.87
CA GLY A 405 8.40 6.94 -2.60
C GLY A 405 7.49 6.25 -1.60
N GLN A 406 6.24 6.73 -1.47
CA GLN A 406 5.23 6.10 -0.65
C GLN A 406 4.95 4.66 -1.12
N LYS A 407 4.79 4.43 -2.43
CA LYS A 407 4.44 3.11 -2.99
C LYS A 407 5.59 2.11 -2.91
N ILE A 408 6.82 2.54 -3.19
CA ILE A 408 7.98 1.65 -3.05
C ILE A 408 8.27 1.33 -1.58
N GLN A 409 8.08 2.29 -0.67
CA GLN A 409 8.21 2.07 0.76
C GLN A 409 7.18 1.04 1.27
N ASP A 410 5.94 1.14 0.81
CA ASP A 410 4.89 0.17 1.11
C ASP A 410 5.28 -1.24 0.64
N LEU A 411 5.74 -1.38 -0.60
CA LEU A 411 6.15 -2.67 -1.19
C LEU A 411 7.38 -3.27 -0.49
N VAL A 412 8.43 -2.47 -0.26
CA VAL A 412 9.68 -2.93 0.40
C VAL A 412 9.40 -3.40 1.82
N MET A 413 8.57 -2.67 2.58
CA MET A 413 8.17 -3.10 3.92
C MET A 413 7.32 -4.38 3.87
N ALA A 414 6.41 -4.51 2.90
CA ALA A 414 5.60 -5.72 2.75
C ALA A 414 6.46 -6.96 2.48
N GLU A 415 7.42 -6.86 1.55
CA GLU A 415 8.39 -7.93 1.28
C GLU A 415 9.18 -8.33 2.53
N ARG A 416 9.71 -7.33 3.27
CA ARG A 416 10.48 -7.60 4.49
C ARG A 416 9.65 -8.27 5.57
N LEU A 417 8.43 -7.81 5.80
CA LEU A 417 7.54 -8.39 6.81
C LEU A 417 7.15 -9.83 6.47
N LEU A 418 6.94 -10.15 5.19
CA LEU A 418 6.65 -11.51 4.74
C LEU A 418 7.82 -12.45 5.01
N MET A 419 9.04 -12.03 4.67
CA MET A 419 10.27 -12.81 4.90
C MET A 419 10.59 -12.96 6.39
N LYS A 420 10.35 -11.91 7.19
CA LYS A 420 10.63 -11.90 8.63
C LYS A 420 9.62 -12.70 9.45
N HIS A 421 8.35 -12.67 9.06
CA HIS A 421 7.25 -13.30 9.79
C HIS A 421 6.61 -14.39 8.95
N ILE A 422 7.33 -15.50 8.79
CA ILE A 422 6.95 -16.63 7.93
C ILE A 422 5.58 -17.20 8.32
N ASP A 423 5.30 -17.38 9.61
CA ASP A 423 4.02 -17.98 10.05
C ASP A 423 2.84 -17.00 10.17
N ALA A 424 3.07 -15.70 9.98
CA ALA A 424 2.05 -14.69 10.23
C ALA A 424 1.00 -14.65 9.10
N PRO A 425 -0.31 -14.59 9.42
CA PRO A 425 -1.34 -14.41 8.41
C PRO A 425 -1.28 -12.99 7.82
N GLY A 426 -1.71 -12.84 6.56
CA GLY A 426 -1.68 -11.57 5.83
C GLY A 426 -2.41 -10.42 6.54
N ARG A 427 -3.51 -10.71 7.24
CA ARG A 427 -4.23 -9.70 8.04
C ARG A 427 -3.39 -9.14 9.19
N TRP A 428 -2.59 -9.99 9.84
CA TRP A 428 -1.68 -9.55 10.90
C TRP A 428 -0.54 -8.71 10.32
N LEU A 429 0.02 -9.16 9.18
CA LEU A 429 1.05 -8.42 8.45
C LEU A 429 0.56 -7.04 8.04
N GLN A 430 -0.68 -6.94 7.56
CA GLN A 430 -1.28 -5.66 7.18
C GLN A 430 -1.40 -4.69 8.36
N VAL A 431 -1.78 -5.17 9.54
CA VAL A 431 -1.81 -4.34 10.75
C VAL A 431 -0.40 -3.89 11.13
N LYS A 432 0.56 -4.81 11.14
CA LYS A 432 1.96 -4.51 11.47
C LYS A 432 2.58 -3.51 10.50
N HIS A 433 2.38 -3.72 9.20
CA HIS A 433 2.78 -2.83 8.11
C HIS A 433 2.26 -1.42 8.32
N ARG A 434 0.93 -1.27 8.51
CA ARG A 434 0.32 0.03 8.77
C ARG A 434 0.84 0.70 10.02
N SER A 435 1.09 -0.05 11.09
CA SER A 435 1.64 0.48 12.34
C SER A 435 3.07 1.01 12.17
N LEU A 436 3.91 0.32 11.39
CA LEU A 436 5.29 0.75 11.12
C LEU A 436 5.33 1.96 10.19
N LEU A 437 4.48 1.98 9.16
CA LEU A 437 4.48 3.02 8.14
C LEU A 437 3.51 4.18 8.43
N MET A 438 2.94 4.29 9.64
CA MET A 438 2.08 5.44 9.96
C MET A 438 2.87 6.75 9.74
N ASN A 439 2.24 7.74 9.11
CA ASN A 439 2.86 9.04 8.81
C ASN A 439 3.57 9.67 10.02
N LYS A 440 3.06 9.46 11.24
CA LYS A 440 3.69 9.93 12.48
C LYS A 440 5.13 9.42 12.65
N PHE A 441 5.41 8.18 12.25
CA PHE A 441 6.71 7.54 12.38
C PHE A 441 7.61 7.85 11.20
N CYS A 442 7.09 7.87 9.98
CA CYS A 442 7.88 8.20 8.79
C CYS A 442 8.60 9.54 8.98
N GLY A 443 7.91 10.66 9.20
CA GLY A 443 8.60 11.94 9.42
C GLY A 443 9.48 12.01 10.69
N ARG A 444 9.33 11.07 11.64
CA ARG A 444 10.15 11.05 12.87
C ARG A 444 11.60 10.70 12.56
N TYR A 445 11.85 9.71 11.70
CA TYR A 445 13.20 9.27 11.36
C TYR A 445 14.01 10.39 10.67
N LEU A 446 13.39 11.12 9.74
CA LEU A 446 13.98 12.33 9.13
C LEU A 446 14.39 13.36 10.19
N ARG A 447 13.58 13.54 11.24
CA ARG A 447 13.85 14.48 12.31
C ARG A 447 14.98 14.02 13.22
N GLU A 448 15.03 12.73 13.56
CA GLU A 448 16.11 12.12 14.35
C GLU A 448 17.47 12.20 13.63
N LYS A 449 17.49 12.18 12.30
CA LYS A 449 18.70 12.44 11.49
C LYS A 449 19.00 13.94 11.28
N HIS A 450 18.21 14.83 11.87
CA HIS A 450 18.29 16.27 11.70
C HIS A 450 18.27 16.69 10.21
N LEU A 451 17.58 15.95 9.35
CA LEU A 451 17.44 16.28 7.94
C LEU A 451 16.33 17.30 7.69
N HIS A 452 15.35 17.37 8.59
CA HIS A 452 14.24 18.35 8.51
C HIS A 452 14.66 19.82 8.45
N LYS A 453 15.88 20.15 8.88
CA LYS A 453 16.43 21.52 8.84
C LYS A 453 16.77 21.99 7.43
N PHE A 454 16.91 21.06 6.48
CA PHE A 454 17.26 21.38 5.10
C PHE A 454 16.04 21.61 4.21
N ILE A 455 14.82 21.54 4.77
CA ILE A 455 13.58 21.76 4.02
C ILE A 455 13.44 23.25 3.73
N THR A 456 13.29 23.60 2.45
CA THR A 456 13.08 24.98 2.02
C THR A 456 11.60 25.30 1.93
N TYR A 457 11.13 26.22 2.77
CA TYR A 457 9.77 26.78 2.73
C TYR A 457 9.77 28.16 2.07
N SER A 458 8.58 28.66 1.72
CA SER A 458 8.39 30.08 1.42
C SER A 458 8.49 30.90 2.70
N GLU A 459 8.98 32.14 2.57
CA GLU A 459 9.20 33.06 3.69
C GLU A 459 7.91 33.28 4.51
N GLU A 460 6.76 33.32 3.84
CA GLU A 460 5.45 33.52 4.47
C GLU A 460 5.02 32.40 5.44
N VAL A 461 5.53 31.17 5.26
CA VAL A 461 5.06 30.00 6.01
C VAL A 461 6.12 29.34 6.87
N GLU A 462 7.39 29.72 6.69
CA GLU A 462 8.55 29.10 7.35
C GLU A 462 8.35 29.03 8.88
N ASP A 463 8.08 30.17 9.52
CA ASP A 463 7.82 30.27 10.95
C ASP A 463 6.69 29.33 11.41
N ALA A 464 5.63 29.22 10.61
CA ALA A 464 4.50 28.35 10.93
C ALA A 464 4.90 26.87 10.92
N TYR A 465 5.75 26.44 9.98
CA TYR A 465 6.25 25.06 9.92
C TYR A 465 7.26 24.75 11.02
N GLU A 466 8.04 25.72 11.47
CA GLU A 466 8.98 25.51 12.57
C GLU A 466 8.26 25.29 13.91
N HIS A 467 7.29 26.16 14.21
CA HIS A 467 6.60 26.21 15.50
C HIS A 467 5.39 25.25 15.58
N ASN A 468 4.71 24.99 14.45
CA ASN A 468 3.50 24.16 14.43
C ASN A 468 3.79 22.71 14.06
N ARG A 469 3.77 21.82 15.07
CA ARG A 469 3.94 20.38 14.88
C ARG A 469 2.92 19.75 13.91
N ARG A 470 1.71 20.30 13.79
CA ARG A 470 0.67 19.77 12.89
C ARG A 470 0.99 20.00 11.42
N LEU A 471 1.74 21.07 11.10
CA LEU A 471 2.22 21.37 9.75
C LEU A 471 3.54 20.66 9.46
N ARG A 472 4.47 20.70 10.43
CA ARG A 472 5.80 20.09 10.31
C ARG A 472 5.80 18.58 10.09
N ASN A 473 4.93 17.86 10.80
CA ASN A 473 4.94 16.40 10.77
C ASN A 473 4.55 15.82 9.39
N PRO A 474 3.48 16.31 8.73
CA PRO A 474 3.22 15.97 7.33
C PRO A 474 4.39 16.31 6.40
N ALA A 475 4.92 17.54 6.45
CA ALA A 475 6.02 17.96 5.55
C ALA A 475 7.25 17.05 5.67
N THR A 476 7.70 16.78 6.90
CA THR A 476 8.82 15.86 7.14
C THR A 476 8.54 14.41 6.71
N THR A 477 7.27 13.98 6.71
CA THR A 477 6.89 12.67 6.18
C THR A 477 7.01 12.63 4.67
N SER A 478 6.49 13.65 3.99
CA SER A 478 6.51 13.76 2.53
C SER A 478 7.93 13.86 1.99
N VAL A 479 8.81 14.62 2.66
CA VAL A 479 10.25 14.69 2.30
C VAL A 479 10.92 13.33 2.45
N GLN A 480 10.65 12.58 3.52
CA GLN A 480 11.22 11.24 3.67
C GLN A 480 10.73 10.26 2.60
N GLN A 481 9.44 10.31 2.27
CA GLN A 481 8.90 9.53 1.16
C GLN A 481 9.57 9.94 -0.15
N ALA A 482 9.74 11.24 -0.41
CA ALA A 482 10.43 11.73 -1.60
C ALA A 482 11.88 11.23 -1.69
N LEU A 483 12.63 11.17 -0.57
CA LEU A 483 13.96 10.58 -0.54
C LEU A 483 13.96 9.10 -0.96
N HIS A 484 12.98 8.32 -0.50
CA HIS A 484 12.82 6.93 -0.94
C HIS A 484 12.44 6.84 -2.43
N GLY A 485 11.61 7.76 -2.94
CA GLY A 485 11.27 7.84 -4.37
C GLY A 485 12.48 8.18 -5.23
N LEU A 486 13.33 9.10 -4.78
CA LEU A 486 14.58 9.43 -5.45
C LEU A 486 15.54 8.24 -5.45
N ALA A 487 15.73 7.60 -4.29
CA ALA A 487 16.57 6.41 -4.17
C ALA A 487 16.11 5.29 -5.12
N TYR A 488 14.80 5.10 -5.27
CA TYR A 488 14.23 4.12 -6.18
C TYR A 488 14.49 4.44 -7.66
N THR A 489 14.31 5.70 -8.05
CA THR A 489 14.48 6.12 -9.44
C THR A 489 15.95 6.14 -9.88
N VAL A 490 16.87 6.44 -8.95
CA VAL A 490 18.32 6.51 -9.20
C VAL A 490 18.98 5.13 -9.10
N TYR A 491 18.74 4.39 -8.02
CA TYR A 491 19.47 3.16 -7.67
C TYR A 491 18.56 1.91 -7.51
N GLY A 492 17.26 2.06 -7.67
CA GLY A 492 16.31 0.96 -7.58
C GLY A 492 15.96 0.53 -6.15
N LYS A 493 15.21 -0.58 -6.07
CA LYS A 493 14.70 -1.15 -4.81
C LYS A 493 15.78 -1.46 -3.75
N PRO A 494 17.01 -1.93 -4.10
CA PRO A 494 18.05 -2.20 -3.10
C PRO A 494 18.43 -0.97 -2.27
N ASN A 495 18.55 0.19 -2.90
CA ASN A 495 18.92 1.41 -2.20
C ASN A 495 17.80 1.91 -1.27
N VAL A 496 16.54 1.71 -1.65
CA VAL A 496 15.40 1.98 -0.75
C VAL A 496 15.48 1.11 0.51
N ARG A 497 15.88 -0.16 0.39
CA ARG A 497 16.09 -1.05 1.55
C ARG A 497 17.21 -0.55 2.45
N GLN A 498 18.33 -0.13 1.86
CA GLN A 498 19.47 0.44 2.60
C GLN A 498 19.02 1.69 3.37
N LEU A 499 18.34 2.65 2.73
CA LEU A 499 17.82 3.82 3.41
C LEU A 499 16.83 3.46 4.53
N MET A 500 15.86 2.61 4.25
CA MET A 500 14.81 2.26 5.22
C MET A 500 15.36 1.51 6.44
N PHE A 501 16.31 0.60 6.27
CA PHE A 501 16.69 -0.34 7.33
C PHE A 501 18.07 -0.06 7.94
N GLU A 502 18.99 0.55 7.20
CA GLU A 502 20.34 0.87 7.71
C GLU A 502 20.44 2.33 8.11
N VAL A 503 19.89 3.25 7.30
CA VAL A 503 19.96 4.68 7.61
C VAL A 503 18.89 5.09 8.60
N PHE A 504 17.61 4.85 8.28
CA PHE A 504 16.48 5.31 9.08
C PHE A 504 16.02 4.33 10.15
N ASP A 505 16.42 3.05 10.06
CA ASP A 505 16.07 2.00 11.03
C ASP A 505 14.57 1.93 11.37
N PHE A 506 13.75 1.70 10.34
CA PHE A 506 12.29 1.60 10.46
C PHE A 506 11.80 0.50 11.42
N GLU A 507 12.66 -0.44 11.83
CA GLU A 507 12.29 -1.55 12.72
C GLU A 507 12.54 -1.25 14.20
N GLN A 508 13.43 -0.31 14.52
CA GLN A 508 13.71 0.10 15.89
C GLN A 508 12.57 0.99 16.42
N ILE A 509 11.53 0.34 16.96
CA ILE A 509 10.38 1.01 17.59
C ILE A 509 10.72 1.53 19.01
N GLN A 510 11.83 1.07 19.61
CA GLN A 510 12.28 1.52 20.93
C GLN A 510 13.22 2.72 20.83
N PRO A 511 13.11 3.72 21.71
CA PRO A 511 14.14 4.75 21.82
C PRO A 511 15.47 4.08 22.15
N LYS A 512 16.55 4.49 21.47
CA LYS A 512 17.91 4.15 21.90
C LYS A 512 18.03 4.52 23.38
N ALA A 513 18.54 3.59 24.19
CA ALA A 513 18.89 3.90 25.57
C ALA A 513 19.74 5.17 25.55
N VAL A 514 19.30 6.18 26.31
CA VAL A 514 20.13 7.34 26.60
C VAL A 514 21.31 6.79 27.39
N VAL A 515 22.49 6.77 26.77
CA VAL A 515 23.76 6.52 27.47
C VAL A 515 24.18 7.81 28.14
#